data_AF-A0A8I0VCH6-F1
#
_entry.id   AF-A0A8I0VCH6-F1
#
_cell.length_a   1.000
_cell.length_b   1.000
_cell.length_c   1.000
_cell.angle_alpha   90.00
_cell.angle_beta   90.00
_cell.angle_gamma   90.00
#
_symmetry.space_group_name_H-M   'P 1'
#
loop_
_entity.id
_entity.type
_entity.pdbx_description
1 polymer ?
#
loop_
_entity_poly.entity_id
_entity_poly.type
_entity_poly.pdbx_seq_one_letter_code
_entity_poly.pdbx_strand_id
1 'polypeptide(L)'
;MIQTDSLFLACVDQGKILSLVMLPNLKHIPDPEARMSIKNKLNDVLAFHSTRKVTSGRLVLCCDDDSREVNLYANSPFKSKEITKTLFAFQKSKKRFLAHDLMDEDGNLGAIHPRQQSYLDGKLISHCWAAVHKGHVVGLISYPILRSNKIHDKNFEKYKTLARIALQSFGYVVACDLVLNDDNELEMYNIHKAFERKGKVHSYFTRILPLTSHLKFSNQAPAPVDTVKIHH
;
A
#
# COMPACT_ATOMS: atom_id res chain seq x y z
N MET A 1 2.16 19.30 -5.05
CA MET A 1 2.44 17.89 -4.70
C MET A 1 1.79 17.61 -3.36
N ILE A 2 0.82 16.69 -3.33
CA ILE A 2 0.06 16.33 -2.13
C ILE A 2 0.62 14.99 -1.64
N GLN A 3 0.83 14.80 -0.34
CA GLN A 3 1.46 13.57 0.17
C GLN A 3 0.74 12.94 1.35
N THR A 4 1.01 11.66 1.58
CA THR A 4 0.56 10.93 2.77
C THR A 4 1.48 11.20 3.97
N ASP A 5 0.95 11.18 5.19
CA ASP A 5 1.79 11.23 6.41
C ASP A 5 2.56 9.93 6.65
N SER A 6 2.05 8.80 6.12
CA SER A 6 2.66 7.48 6.21
C SER A 6 4.08 7.43 5.63
N LEU A 7 5.03 6.94 6.44
CA LEU A 7 6.35 6.59 5.95
C LEU A 7 6.32 5.20 5.31
N PHE A 8 6.89 5.11 4.12
CA PHE A 8 7.10 3.86 3.41
C PHE A 8 8.57 3.56 3.27
N LEU A 9 8.90 2.28 3.34
CA LEU A 9 10.17 1.73 2.91
C LEU A 9 9.98 1.13 1.53
N ALA A 10 10.87 1.44 0.60
CA ALA A 10 10.78 0.99 -0.77
C ALA A 10 12.08 0.34 -1.21
N CYS A 11 11.97 -0.85 -1.80
CA CYS A 11 13.05 -1.39 -2.60
C CYS A 11 12.93 -0.82 -4.01
N VAL A 12 14.02 -0.28 -4.53
CA VAL A 12 14.04 0.46 -5.80
C VAL A 12 15.12 -0.12 -6.72
N ASP A 13 14.81 -0.24 -8.00
CA ASP A 13 15.77 -0.58 -9.06
C ASP A 13 15.48 0.26 -10.30
N GLN A 14 16.50 0.95 -10.82
CA GLN A 14 16.42 1.73 -12.06
C GLN A 14 15.24 2.73 -12.11
N GLY A 15 14.91 3.37 -10.98
CA GLY A 15 13.82 4.34 -10.90
C GLY A 15 12.41 3.74 -10.78
N LYS A 16 12.30 2.41 -10.60
CA LYS A 16 11.04 1.70 -10.36
C LYS A 16 11.00 1.13 -8.95
N ILE A 17 9.82 1.15 -8.35
CA ILE A 17 9.57 0.51 -7.05
C ILE A 17 9.37 -0.98 -7.27
N LEU A 18 10.19 -1.80 -6.60
CA LEU A 18 10.08 -3.26 -6.65
C LEU A 18 9.22 -3.83 -5.51
N SER A 19 9.29 -3.20 -4.34
CA SER A 19 8.40 -3.45 -3.21
C SER A 19 8.22 -2.18 -2.41
N LEU A 20 7.07 -2.08 -1.77
CA LEU A 20 6.76 -1.01 -0.84
C LEU A 20 6.18 -1.60 0.44
N VAL A 21 6.78 -1.26 1.56
CA VAL A 21 6.26 -1.59 2.89
C VAL A 21 5.90 -0.29 3.58
N MET A 22 4.62 -0.11 3.86
CA MET A 22 4.17 0.92 4.77
C MET A 22 4.46 0.47 6.19
N LEU A 23 5.20 1.29 6.93
CA LEU A 23 5.37 1.03 8.35
C LEU A 23 4.07 1.36 9.06
N PRO A 24 3.56 0.44 9.89
CA PRO A 24 2.31 0.65 10.57
C PRO A 24 2.41 1.80 11.57
N ASN A 25 1.39 2.64 11.58
CA ASN A 25 1.32 3.76 12.51
C ASN A 25 0.83 3.27 13.86
N LEU A 26 1.64 3.39 14.90
CA LEU A 26 1.31 2.85 16.22
C LEU A 26 0.45 3.80 17.08
N LYS A 27 0.18 5.02 16.60
CA LYS A 27 -0.53 6.05 17.38
C LYS A 27 -1.93 5.60 17.84
N HIS A 28 -2.57 4.71 17.09
CA HIS A 28 -3.90 4.19 17.42
C HIS A 28 -3.88 3.01 18.40
N ILE A 29 -2.70 2.48 18.77
CA ILE A 29 -2.55 1.36 19.71
C ILE A 29 -2.37 1.95 21.11
N PRO A 30 -3.40 1.89 21.99
CA PRO A 30 -3.35 2.55 23.29
C PRO A 30 -2.37 1.88 24.25
N ASP A 31 -2.21 0.55 24.15
CA ASP A 31 -1.36 -0.24 25.03
C ASP A 31 0.15 0.00 24.77
N PRO A 32 0.92 0.50 25.75
CA PRO A 32 2.36 0.76 25.61
C PRO A 32 3.21 -0.48 25.37
N GLU A 33 2.87 -1.62 25.98
CA GLU A 33 3.64 -2.85 25.83
C GLU A 33 3.49 -3.46 24.45
N ALA A 34 2.25 -3.58 23.94
CA ALA A 34 1.98 -3.96 22.57
C ALA A 34 2.69 -3.01 21.60
N ARG A 35 2.63 -1.69 21.85
CA ARG A 35 3.32 -0.67 21.03
C ARG A 35 4.84 -0.89 20.98
N MET A 36 5.47 -1.19 22.12
CA MET A 36 6.92 -1.45 22.19
C MET A 36 7.33 -2.77 21.53
N SER A 37 6.59 -3.85 21.80
CA SER A 37 6.80 -5.15 21.14
C SER A 37 6.75 -5.03 19.62
N ILE A 38 5.76 -4.29 19.14
CA ILE A 38 5.59 -3.95 17.75
C ILE A 38 6.75 -3.10 17.20
N LYS A 39 7.17 -2.06 17.91
CA LYS A 39 8.28 -1.19 17.51
C LYS A 39 9.57 -1.99 17.34
N ASN A 40 9.83 -2.94 18.23
CA ASN A 40 11.00 -3.82 18.15
C ASN A 40 10.98 -4.67 16.87
N LYS A 41 9.83 -5.28 16.53
CA LYS A 41 9.70 -6.04 15.27
C LYS A 41 9.84 -5.17 14.02
N LEU A 42 9.40 -3.92 14.07
CA LEU A 42 9.64 -2.97 12.98
C LEU A 42 11.11 -2.57 12.87
N ASN A 43 11.82 -2.48 14.00
CA ASN A 43 13.27 -2.23 13.99
C ASN A 43 14.02 -3.36 13.29
N ASP A 44 13.59 -4.62 13.42
CA ASP A 44 14.19 -5.74 12.68
C ASP A 44 14.01 -5.60 11.16
N VAL A 45 12.83 -5.13 10.72
CA VAL A 45 12.56 -4.83 9.30
C VAL A 45 13.39 -3.64 8.83
N LEU A 46 13.52 -2.60 9.67
CA LEU A 46 14.32 -1.41 9.41
C LEU A 46 15.83 -1.72 9.42
N ALA A 47 16.33 -2.65 10.22
CA ALA A 47 17.74 -3.04 10.22
C ALA A 47 18.16 -3.65 8.86
N PHE A 48 17.20 -4.30 8.18
CA PHE A 48 17.38 -4.83 6.83
C PHE A 48 17.42 -3.75 5.73
N HIS A 49 17.05 -2.50 6.05
CA HIS A 49 17.19 -1.31 5.20
C HIS A 49 18.67 -0.97 4.90
N SER A 50 19.63 -1.60 5.58
CA SER A 50 21.06 -1.43 5.31
C SER A 50 21.52 -2.00 3.95
N THR A 51 20.63 -2.63 3.19
CA THR A 51 20.91 -3.07 1.81
C THR A 51 20.87 -1.88 0.83
N ARG A 52 21.81 -1.82 -0.12
CA ARG A 52 22.07 -0.64 -0.97
C ARG A 52 20.90 -0.16 -1.86
N LYS A 53 19.82 -0.94 -1.97
CA LYS A 53 18.65 -0.68 -2.83
C LYS A 53 17.36 -0.30 -2.10
N VAL A 54 17.42 0.01 -0.80
CA VAL A 54 16.25 0.42 -0.02
C VAL A 54 16.31 1.92 0.28
N THR A 55 15.18 2.60 0.13
CA THR A 55 14.98 4.01 0.50
C THR A 55 13.71 4.18 1.32
N SER A 56 13.56 5.30 1.99
CA SER A 56 12.33 5.69 2.67
C SER A 56 11.70 6.92 2.01
N GLY A 57 10.36 6.96 2.00
CA GLY A 57 9.61 7.98 1.28
C GLY A 57 8.14 8.05 1.66
N ARG A 58 7.42 8.98 1.03
CA ARG A 58 5.97 9.16 1.15
C ARG A 58 5.31 9.00 -0.21
N LEU A 59 4.09 8.47 -0.22
CA LEU A 59 3.28 8.52 -1.45
C LEU A 59 2.96 9.97 -1.74
N VAL A 60 3.15 10.36 -2.99
CA VAL A 60 2.81 11.69 -3.49
C VAL A 60 1.89 11.55 -4.68
N LEU A 61 0.87 12.39 -4.70
CA LEU A 61 0.04 12.59 -5.87
C LEU A 61 0.62 13.74 -6.69
N CYS A 62 1.02 13.40 -7.92
CA CYS A 62 1.40 14.32 -8.97
C CYS A 62 0.18 14.54 -9.87
N CYS A 63 -0.25 15.80 -10.00
CA CYS A 63 -1.36 16.21 -10.85
C CYS A 63 -0.78 17.15 -11.91
N ASP A 64 -0.31 16.60 -13.02
CA ASP A 64 0.15 17.38 -14.17
C ASP A 64 -0.76 17.06 -15.36
N ASP A 65 -1.33 18.11 -15.98
CA ASP A 65 -2.07 18.14 -17.26
C ASP A 65 -2.73 16.79 -17.63
N ASP A 66 -3.88 16.50 -17.00
CA ASP A 66 -4.73 15.31 -17.18
C ASP A 66 -4.19 13.97 -16.65
N SER A 67 -2.96 13.92 -16.12
CA SER A 67 -2.39 12.71 -15.52
C SER A 67 -2.35 12.78 -13.99
N ARG A 68 -3.10 11.86 -13.34
CA ARG A 68 -3.09 11.66 -11.88
C ARG A 68 -2.17 10.51 -11.54
N GLU A 69 -0.92 10.77 -11.18
CA GLU A 69 0.05 9.72 -10.89
C GLU A 69 0.46 9.69 -9.43
N VAL A 70 0.32 8.52 -8.81
CA VAL A 70 0.86 8.27 -7.47
C VAL A 70 2.29 7.78 -7.62
N ASN A 71 3.22 8.51 -7.03
CA ASN A 71 4.64 8.22 -7.01
C ASN A 71 5.12 8.08 -5.56
N LEU A 72 6.32 7.53 -5.36
CA LEU A 72 7.02 7.62 -4.09
C LEU A 72 8.04 8.75 -4.17
N TYR A 73 7.92 9.74 -3.29
CA TYR A 73 8.95 10.75 -3.08
C TYR A 73 9.87 10.29 -1.95
N ALA A 74 11.16 10.14 -2.25
CA ALA A 74 12.15 9.77 -1.25
C ALA A 74 12.43 10.93 -0.28
N ASN A 75 12.20 10.66 1.00
CA ASN A 75 12.40 11.61 2.10
C ASN A 75 13.71 11.38 2.86
N SER A 76 14.41 10.26 2.60
CA SER A 76 15.67 9.95 3.27
C SER A 76 16.79 10.90 2.83
N PRO A 77 17.50 11.55 3.77
CA PRO A 77 18.74 12.26 3.46
C PRO A 77 19.86 11.28 3.07
N PHE A 78 19.76 10.02 3.52
CA PHE A 78 20.66 8.94 3.16
C PHE A 78 20.16 8.26 1.88
N LYS A 79 20.53 8.83 0.73
CA LYS A 79 20.43 8.14 -0.56
C LYS A 79 21.71 7.34 -0.77
N SER A 80 21.59 6.03 -1.02
CA SER A 80 22.76 5.27 -1.49
C SER A 80 23.18 5.83 -2.85
N LYS A 81 24.46 5.69 -3.22
CA LYS A 81 24.94 6.10 -4.56
C LYS A 81 24.17 5.44 -5.72
N GLU A 82 23.50 4.32 -5.46
CA GLU A 82 22.70 3.57 -6.43
C GLU A 82 21.28 4.16 -6.62
N ILE A 83 20.83 5.04 -5.71
CA ILE A 83 19.49 5.65 -5.71
C ILE A 83 19.63 7.12 -6.12
N THR A 84 19.62 7.36 -7.43
CA THR A 84 19.90 8.69 -8.01
C THR A 84 18.65 9.57 -8.20
N LYS A 85 17.45 8.98 -8.23
CA LYS A 85 16.18 9.71 -8.40
C LYS A 85 15.57 10.08 -7.05
N THR A 86 14.77 11.14 -7.03
CA THR A 86 13.98 11.54 -5.84
C THR A 86 12.54 11.04 -5.94
N LEU A 87 12.00 10.97 -7.17
CA LEU A 87 10.65 10.49 -7.45
C LEU A 87 10.71 9.13 -8.14
N PHE A 88 9.93 8.17 -7.63
CA PHE A 88 9.88 6.81 -8.14
C PHE A 88 8.46 6.43 -8.56
N ALA A 89 8.33 5.89 -9.77
CA ALA A 89 7.04 5.50 -10.31
C ALA A 89 6.51 4.24 -9.63
N PHE A 90 5.24 4.28 -9.21
CA PHE A 90 4.49 3.08 -8.89
C PHE A 90 4.10 2.34 -10.15
N GLN A 91 4.34 1.03 -10.15
CA GLN A 91 3.84 0.20 -11.24
C GLN A 91 2.33 0.02 -11.12
N LYS A 92 1.60 0.46 -12.14
CA LYS A 92 0.15 0.26 -12.26
C LYS A 92 -0.17 -1.24 -12.35
N SER A 93 -1.15 -1.69 -11.57
CA SER A 93 -1.67 -3.05 -11.61
C SER A 93 -3.00 -3.13 -12.38
N LYS A 94 -3.40 -4.33 -12.81
CA LYS A 94 -4.71 -4.54 -13.45
C LYS A 94 -5.76 -4.86 -12.39
N LYS A 95 -6.97 -4.33 -12.54
CA LYS A 95 -8.09 -4.63 -11.64
C LYS A 95 -8.36 -6.13 -11.58
N ARG A 96 -8.82 -6.61 -10.42
CA ARG A 96 -9.18 -8.03 -10.21
C ARG A 96 -10.38 -8.47 -11.04
N PHE A 97 -11.23 -7.51 -11.37
CA PHE A 97 -12.36 -7.67 -12.26
C PHE A 97 -12.59 -6.36 -13.01
N LEU A 98 -13.23 -6.47 -14.16
CA LEU A 98 -13.70 -5.39 -15.00
C LEU A 98 -15.23 -5.50 -15.12
N ALA A 99 -15.88 -4.51 -15.74
CA ALA A 99 -17.34 -4.54 -15.92
C ALA A 99 -17.82 -5.79 -16.65
N HIS A 100 -17.06 -6.28 -17.65
CA HIS A 100 -17.42 -7.50 -18.38
C HIS A 100 -17.49 -8.76 -17.50
N ASP A 101 -16.75 -8.82 -16.40
CA ASP A 101 -16.78 -9.95 -15.45
C ASP A 101 -18.08 -9.97 -14.61
N LEU A 102 -18.87 -8.89 -14.64
CA LEU A 102 -20.14 -8.74 -13.92
C LEU A 102 -21.37 -8.82 -14.85
N MET A 103 -21.17 -9.00 -16.15
CA MET A 103 -22.26 -9.17 -17.10
C MET A 103 -22.93 -10.53 -16.91
N ASP A 104 -24.24 -10.59 -17.18
CA ASP A 104 -24.97 -11.86 -17.25
C ASP A 104 -24.64 -12.63 -18.55
N GLU A 105 -25.25 -13.81 -18.72
CA GLU A 105 -25.03 -14.68 -19.88
C GLU A 105 -25.44 -14.03 -21.21
N ASP A 106 -26.36 -13.08 -21.17
CA ASP A 106 -26.83 -12.30 -22.31
C ASP A 106 -25.92 -11.08 -22.60
N GLY A 107 -24.85 -10.89 -21.82
CA GLY A 107 -23.92 -9.78 -21.93
C GLY A 107 -24.45 -8.47 -21.34
N ASN A 108 -25.55 -8.50 -20.60
CA ASN A 108 -26.13 -7.31 -19.98
C ASN A 108 -25.47 -7.05 -18.63
N LEU A 109 -25.13 -5.78 -18.42
CA LEU A 109 -24.65 -5.30 -17.14
C LEU A 109 -25.86 -4.94 -16.28
N GLY A 110 -26.29 -5.85 -15.40
CA GLY A 110 -27.35 -5.58 -14.42
C GLY A 110 -26.98 -4.45 -13.45
N ALA A 111 -27.85 -4.18 -12.48
CA ALA A 111 -27.57 -3.18 -11.44
C ALA A 111 -26.34 -3.59 -10.60
N ILE A 112 -25.22 -2.89 -10.81
CA ILE A 112 -23.97 -3.11 -10.06
C ILE A 112 -24.09 -2.49 -8.67
N HIS A 113 -23.57 -3.19 -7.66
CA HIS A 113 -23.52 -2.64 -6.31
C HIS A 113 -22.61 -1.40 -6.27
N PRO A 114 -23.00 -0.28 -5.62
CA PRO A 114 -22.25 0.99 -5.67
C PRO A 114 -20.75 0.87 -5.38
N ARG A 115 -20.37 0.04 -4.38
CA ARG A 115 -18.94 -0.22 -4.07
C ARG A 115 -18.15 -0.89 -5.19
N GLN A 116 -18.79 -1.77 -5.97
CA GLN A 116 -18.14 -2.37 -7.15
C GLN A 116 -17.97 -1.31 -8.23
N GLN A 117 -18.96 -0.44 -8.42
CA GLN A 117 -18.86 0.68 -9.35
C GLN A 117 -17.72 1.65 -8.98
N SER A 118 -17.64 2.09 -7.72
CA SER A 118 -16.54 2.96 -7.25
C SER A 118 -15.15 2.35 -7.47
N TYR A 119 -15.01 1.03 -7.28
CA TYR A 119 -13.77 0.33 -7.62
C TYR A 119 -13.49 0.29 -9.14
N LEU A 120 -14.53 0.11 -9.96
CA LEU A 120 -14.44 0.13 -11.43
C LEU A 120 -14.17 1.52 -12.01
N ASP A 121 -14.52 2.58 -11.31
CA ASP A 121 -14.22 3.96 -11.71
C ASP A 121 -12.80 4.37 -11.28
N GLY A 122 -12.39 4.02 -10.06
CA GLY A 122 -11.09 4.42 -9.50
C GLY A 122 -9.86 3.84 -10.23
N LYS A 123 -8.70 4.49 -10.10
CA LYS A 123 -7.43 4.03 -10.65
C LYS A 123 -6.73 3.06 -9.69
N LEU A 124 -6.60 1.80 -10.09
CA LEU A 124 -5.82 0.82 -9.31
C LEU A 124 -4.34 1.22 -9.29
N ILE A 125 -3.82 1.46 -8.09
CA ILE A 125 -2.41 1.78 -7.87
C ILE A 125 -1.62 0.48 -7.74
N SER A 126 -2.02 -0.41 -6.82
CA SER A 126 -1.33 -1.68 -6.61
C SER A 126 -2.19 -2.69 -5.85
N HIS A 127 -1.86 -3.97 -6.01
CA HIS A 127 -2.30 -5.01 -5.09
C HIS A 127 -1.41 -5.02 -3.85
N CYS A 128 -2.02 -5.22 -2.69
CA CYS A 128 -1.32 -5.18 -1.42
C CYS A 128 -1.91 -6.18 -0.41
N TRP A 129 -1.15 -6.44 0.63
CA TRP A 129 -1.60 -7.06 1.85
C TRP A 129 -1.73 -5.98 2.92
N ALA A 130 -2.93 -5.84 3.49
CA ALA A 130 -3.17 -4.90 4.57
C ALA A 130 -3.18 -5.64 5.91
N ALA A 131 -2.47 -5.08 6.90
CA ALA A 131 -2.68 -5.45 8.30
C ALA A 131 -3.91 -4.70 8.82
N VAL A 132 -4.88 -5.45 9.31
CA VAL A 132 -6.13 -4.90 9.84
C VAL A 132 -6.22 -5.14 11.34
N HIS A 133 -6.36 -4.04 12.09
CA HIS A 133 -6.54 -4.06 13.54
C HIS A 133 -7.84 -3.33 13.88
N LYS A 134 -8.73 -3.97 14.66
CA LYS A 134 -10.06 -3.42 15.02
C LYS A 134 -10.83 -2.86 13.80
N GLY A 135 -10.76 -3.58 12.67
CA GLY A 135 -11.45 -3.21 11.43
C GLY A 135 -10.81 -2.09 10.62
N HIS A 136 -9.68 -1.51 11.05
CA HIS A 136 -8.98 -0.44 10.35
C HIS A 136 -7.70 -0.93 9.71
N VAL A 137 -7.35 -0.38 8.55
CA VAL A 137 -6.03 -0.59 7.94
C VAL A 137 -4.99 0.18 8.73
N VAL A 138 -4.01 -0.54 9.25
CA VAL A 138 -2.95 0.02 10.10
C VAL A 138 -1.57 -0.18 9.52
N GLY A 139 -1.42 -1.09 8.56
CA GLY A 139 -0.18 -1.47 7.89
C GLY A 139 -0.49 -1.89 6.46
N LEU A 140 0.42 -1.65 5.52
CA LEU A 140 0.28 -2.08 4.13
C LEU A 140 1.60 -2.63 3.64
N ILE A 141 1.55 -3.74 2.92
CA ILE A 141 2.66 -4.25 2.13
C ILE A 141 2.17 -4.34 0.70
N SER A 142 2.80 -3.60 -0.19
CA SER A 142 2.54 -3.65 -1.61
C SER A 142 3.73 -4.27 -2.33
N TYR A 143 3.47 -5.34 -3.07
CA TYR A 143 4.40 -5.83 -4.08
C TYR A 143 3.82 -5.38 -5.40
N PRO A 144 4.30 -4.27 -6.00
CA PRO A 144 3.95 -3.99 -7.37
C PRO A 144 4.26 -5.25 -8.17
N ILE A 145 3.27 -5.77 -8.89
CA ILE A 145 3.44 -6.99 -9.69
C ILE A 145 4.45 -6.65 -10.78
N LEU A 146 5.73 -6.84 -10.49
CA LEU A 146 6.74 -6.86 -11.52
C LEU A 146 6.47 -8.12 -12.33
N ARG A 147 5.85 -7.97 -13.50
CA ARG A 147 6.02 -8.93 -14.59
C ARG A 147 7.47 -8.81 -15.05
N SER A 148 8.36 -9.29 -14.21
CA SER A 148 9.79 -9.26 -14.40
C SER A 148 10.24 -10.70 -14.35
N ASN A 149 10.85 -11.17 -15.43
CA ASN A 149 11.58 -12.43 -15.43
C ASN A 149 12.83 -12.38 -14.53
N LYS A 150 13.14 -11.23 -13.90
CA LYS A 150 14.17 -11.14 -12.87
C LYS A 150 13.66 -11.82 -11.61
N ILE A 151 14.31 -12.92 -11.25
CA ILE A 151 14.22 -13.55 -9.94
C ILE A 151 14.50 -12.47 -8.89
N HIS A 152 13.60 -12.31 -7.92
CA HIS A 152 13.83 -11.43 -6.78
C HIS A 152 15.10 -11.88 -6.05
N ASP A 153 15.99 -10.94 -5.70
CA ASP A 153 17.18 -11.27 -4.89
C ASP A 153 16.73 -11.96 -3.58
N LYS A 154 17.51 -12.93 -3.09
CA LYS A 154 17.30 -13.61 -1.80
C LYS A 154 17.11 -12.61 -0.65
N ASN A 155 17.81 -11.47 -0.70
CA ASN A 155 17.65 -10.40 0.29
C ASN A 155 16.25 -9.77 0.23
N PHE A 156 15.69 -9.62 -0.96
CA PHE A 156 14.34 -9.09 -1.15
C PHE A 156 13.27 -10.06 -0.62
N GLU A 157 13.41 -11.36 -0.89
CA GLU A 157 12.46 -12.36 -0.36
C GLU A 157 12.53 -12.47 1.17
N LYS A 158 13.73 -12.35 1.76
CA LYS A 158 13.90 -12.26 3.21
C LYS A 158 13.23 -10.99 3.77
N TYR A 159 13.43 -9.84 3.12
CA TYR A 159 12.79 -8.58 3.50
C TYR A 159 11.26 -8.66 3.46
N LYS A 160 10.69 -9.19 2.37
CA LYS A 160 9.26 -9.47 2.19
C LYS A 160 8.69 -10.35 3.30
N THR A 161 9.42 -11.41 3.65
CA THR A 161 9.05 -12.33 4.71
C THR A 161 9.03 -11.62 6.07
N LEU A 162 10.07 -10.87 6.41
CA LEU A 162 10.16 -10.11 7.66
C LEU A 162 9.07 -9.04 7.76
N ALA A 163 8.84 -8.28 6.69
CA ALA A 163 7.77 -7.28 6.64
C ALA A 163 6.39 -7.92 6.87
N ARG A 164 6.13 -9.08 6.26
CA ARG A 164 4.88 -9.82 6.46
C ARG A 164 4.74 -10.29 7.91
N ILE A 165 5.78 -10.89 8.50
CA ILE A 165 5.78 -11.34 9.90
C ILE A 165 5.52 -10.15 10.82
N ALA A 166 6.21 -9.03 10.59
CA ALA A 166 5.98 -7.80 11.32
C ALA A 166 4.49 -7.43 11.23
N LEU A 167 3.91 -7.26 10.04
CA LEU A 167 2.50 -6.91 9.84
C LEU A 167 1.50 -7.89 10.48
N GLN A 168 1.77 -9.20 10.46
CA GLN A 168 0.93 -10.21 11.13
C GLN A 168 0.90 -10.03 12.67
N SER A 169 1.89 -9.37 13.25
CA SER A 169 1.91 -9.04 14.69
C SER A 169 0.85 -8.02 15.10
N PHE A 170 0.37 -7.20 14.17
CA PHE A 170 -0.52 -6.08 14.43
C PHE A 170 -2.00 -6.47 14.37
N GLY A 171 -2.29 -7.50 13.58
CA GLY A 171 -3.63 -7.93 13.28
C GLY A 171 -3.62 -8.98 12.18
N TYR A 172 -4.79 -9.31 11.68
CA TYR A 172 -4.90 -10.26 10.58
C TYR A 172 -4.56 -9.57 9.27
N VAL A 173 -3.96 -10.34 8.35
CA VAL A 173 -3.53 -9.85 7.05
C VAL A 173 -4.56 -10.23 6.00
N VAL A 174 -5.01 -9.26 5.21
CA VAL A 174 -5.96 -9.46 4.11
C VAL A 174 -5.38 -9.01 2.79
N ALA A 175 -5.72 -9.73 1.72
CA ALA A 175 -5.41 -9.31 0.35
C ALA A 175 -6.37 -8.21 -0.09
N CYS A 176 -5.80 -7.12 -0.61
CA CYS A 176 -6.54 -5.93 -0.96
C CYS A 176 -5.94 -5.24 -2.18
N ASP A 177 -6.65 -4.22 -2.64
CA ASP A 177 -6.28 -3.34 -3.73
C ASP A 177 -6.27 -1.90 -3.20
N LEU A 178 -5.17 -1.20 -3.43
CA LEU A 178 -5.04 0.24 -3.16
C LEU A 178 -5.46 1.01 -4.42
N VAL A 179 -6.51 1.80 -4.30
CA VAL A 179 -7.14 2.51 -5.41
C VAL A 179 -7.11 4.01 -5.13
N LEU A 180 -6.87 4.81 -6.16
CA LEU A 180 -7.05 6.26 -6.15
C LEU A 180 -8.42 6.56 -6.78
N ASN A 181 -9.34 7.18 -6.04
CA ASN A 181 -10.65 7.54 -6.56
C ASN A 181 -10.62 8.87 -7.34
N ASP A 182 -11.76 9.27 -7.92
CA ASP A 182 -11.89 10.49 -8.72
C ASP A 182 -11.82 11.78 -7.90
N ASP A 183 -11.96 11.68 -6.58
CA ASP A 183 -11.76 12.78 -5.63
C ASP A 183 -10.31 12.89 -5.15
N ASN A 184 -9.39 12.12 -5.75
CA ASN A 184 -7.98 12.03 -5.37
C ASN A 184 -7.74 11.48 -3.96
N GLU A 185 -8.68 10.71 -3.41
CA GLU A 185 -8.52 10.00 -2.16
C GLU A 185 -8.03 8.56 -2.38
N LEU A 186 -7.25 8.06 -1.42
CA LEU A 186 -6.87 6.65 -1.40
C LEU A 186 -7.99 5.83 -0.76
N GLU A 187 -8.30 4.70 -1.38
CA GLU A 187 -9.28 3.73 -0.90
C GLU A 187 -8.69 2.33 -0.92
N MET A 188 -9.13 1.50 0.03
CA MET A 188 -8.68 0.12 0.17
C MET A 188 -9.83 -0.84 -0.03
N TYR A 189 -9.71 -1.69 -1.04
CA TYR A 189 -10.74 -2.65 -1.41
C TYR A 189 -10.29 -4.08 -1.14
N ASN A 190 -11.09 -4.81 -0.36
CA ASN A 190 -10.97 -6.25 -0.19
C ASN A 190 -12.04 -6.92 -1.05
N ILE A 191 -11.58 -7.71 -2.03
CA ILE A 191 -12.42 -8.26 -3.10
C ILE A 191 -12.41 -9.79 -3.02
N HIS A 192 -13.59 -10.38 -2.93
CA HIS A 192 -13.80 -11.82 -2.93
C HIS A 192 -14.45 -12.24 -4.24
N LYS A 193 -13.80 -13.12 -5.02
CA LYS A 193 -14.33 -13.56 -6.32
C LYS A 193 -15.73 -14.17 -6.20
N ALA A 194 -15.96 -14.94 -5.14
CA ALA A 194 -17.27 -15.46 -4.76
C ALA A 194 -17.45 -15.31 -3.25
N PHE A 195 -18.60 -14.81 -2.82
CA PHE A 195 -18.96 -14.67 -1.42
C PHE A 195 -20.40 -15.14 -1.19
N GLU A 196 -20.58 -16.15 -0.35
CA GLU A 196 -21.91 -16.67 -0.04
C GLU A 196 -22.48 -16.03 1.24
N ARG A 197 -23.72 -15.55 1.17
CA ARG A 197 -24.47 -15.06 2.33
C ARG A 197 -25.93 -15.43 2.22
N LYS A 198 -26.46 -16.11 3.24
CA LYS A 198 -27.86 -16.57 3.28
C LYS A 198 -28.27 -17.37 2.02
N GLY A 199 -27.39 -18.26 1.55
CA GLY A 199 -27.63 -19.11 0.38
C GLY A 199 -27.55 -18.39 -0.99
N LYS A 200 -27.14 -17.12 -1.03
CA LYS A 200 -26.89 -16.39 -2.28
C LYS A 200 -25.39 -16.18 -2.47
N VAL A 201 -24.88 -16.51 -3.65
CA VAL A 201 -23.50 -16.25 -4.05
C VAL A 201 -23.42 -14.89 -4.72
N HIS A 202 -22.53 -14.04 -4.21
CA HIS A 202 -22.24 -12.73 -4.74
C HIS A 202 -20.88 -12.76 -5.46
N SER A 203 -20.89 -12.57 -6.78
CA SER A 203 -19.68 -12.45 -7.59
C SER A 203 -18.95 -11.14 -7.27
N TYR A 204 -17.62 -11.23 -7.15
CA TYR A 204 -16.72 -10.09 -6.88
C TYR A 204 -17.21 -9.19 -5.75
N PHE A 205 -17.65 -9.81 -4.64
CA PHE A 205 -18.07 -9.08 -3.45
C PHE A 205 -16.95 -8.14 -2.99
N THR A 206 -17.27 -6.85 -2.97
CA THR A 206 -16.30 -5.77 -2.79
C THR A 206 -16.58 -5.04 -1.48
N ARG A 207 -15.60 -5.10 -0.57
CA ARG A 207 -15.63 -4.46 0.74
C ARG A 207 -14.62 -3.33 0.81
N ILE A 208 -15.05 -2.16 1.27
CA ILE A 208 -14.15 -1.05 1.59
C ILE A 208 -13.59 -1.28 3.00
N LEU A 209 -12.27 -1.19 3.12
CA LEU A 209 -11.58 -1.21 4.41
C LEU A 209 -11.24 0.23 4.82
N PRO A 210 -11.70 0.68 6.00
CA PRO A 210 -11.41 2.02 6.50
C PRO A 210 -9.91 2.28 6.59
N LEU A 211 -9.49 3.37 5.96
CA LEU A 211 -8.15 3.90 6.12
C LEU A 211 -8.08 4.80 7.35
N THR A 212 -6.97 4.67 8.05
CA THR A 212 -6.56 5.59 9.09
C THR A 212 -6.05 6.90 8.48
N SER A 213 -6.18 8.02 9.19
CA SER A 213 -5.95 9.37 8.64
C SER A 213 -4.58 9.59 7.99
N HIS A 214 -3.54 8.91 8.46
CA HIS A 214 -2.16 9.05 7.96
C HIS A 214 -1.95 8.53 6.53
N LEU A 215 -2.88 7.69 6.05
CA LEU A 215 -2.89 7.17 4.70
C LEU A 215 -3.65 8.04 3.71
N LYS A 216 -4.29 9.12 4.17
CA LYS A 216 -4.95 10.07 3.28
C LYS A 216 -3.93 11.06 2.72
N PHE A 217 -4.18 11.53 1.50
CA PHE A 217 -3.44 12.66 0.96
C PHE A 217 -3.84 13.94 1.72
N SER A 218 -2.85 14.67 2.22
CA SER A 218 -3.06 15.94 2.92
C SER A 218 -2.38 17.07 2.14
N ASN A 219 -3.10 18.18 1.96
CA ASN A 219 -2.56 19.43 1.40
C ASN A 219 -1.60 20.13 2.37
N GLN A 220 -1.47 19.64 3.60
CA GLN A 220 -0.54 20.20 4.56
C GLN A 220 0.90 19.84 4.16
N ALA A 221 1.77 20.85 4.14
CA ALA A 221 3.20 20.64 4.05
C ALA A 221 3.62 19.65 5.15
N PRO A 222 4.53 18.70 4.85
CA PRO A 222 4.90 17.70 5.83
C PRO A 222 5.47 18.42 7.05
N ALA A 223 5.09 17.97 8.25
CA ALA A 223 5.84 18.35 9.44
C ALA A 223 7.32 17.98 9.18
N PRO A 224 8.28 18.89 9.49
CA PRO A 224 9.69 18.55 9.37
C PRO A 224 9.92 17.23 10.09
N VAL A 225 10.65 16.33 9.42
CA VAL A 225 11.04 15.06 10.04
C VAL A 225 11.95 15.44 11.19
N ASP A 226 11.40 15.55 12.40
CA ASP A 226 12.19 15.51 13.60
C ASP A 226 13.06 14.27 13.46
N THR A 227 14.37 14.53 13.34
CA THR A 227 15.41 13.52 13.33
C THR A 227 15.02 12.45 14.33
N VAL A 228 14.62 11.27 13.83
CA VAL A 228 14.55 10.09 14.66
C VAL A 228 15.98 9.92 15.14
N LYS A 229 16.25 10.37 16.38
CA LYS A 229 17.50 10.07 17.07
C LYS A 229 17.50 8.56 17.23
N ILE A 230 18.14 7.89 16.27
CA ILE A 230 18.60 6.53 16.46
C ILE A 230 19.65 6.67 17.55
N HIS A 231 19.26 6.40 18.80
CA HIS A 231 20.24 6.23 19.86
C HIS A 231 21.04 4.99 19.51
N HIS A 232 22.33 5.21 19.21
CA HIS A 232 23.35 4.17 19.10
C HIS A 232 23.45 3.37 20.39
#